data_AF-A0A5B8BAD6-F1
#
_entry.id   AF-A0A5B8BAD6-F1
#
_cell.length_a   1.000
_cell.length_b   1.000
_cell.length_c   1.000
_cell.angle_alpha   90.00
_cell.angle_beta   90.00
_cell.angle_gamma   90.00
#
_symmetry.space_group_name_H-M   'P 1'
#
loop_
_entity.id
_entity.type
_entity.pdbx_description
1 polymer ?
#
loop_
_entity_poly.entity_id
_entity_poly.type
_entity_poly.pdbx_seq_one_letter_code
_entity_poly.pdbx_strand_id
1 'polypeptide(L)'
;MAILILAGQAPAAAEPQASMAVVQGLAEGDMLNLRASASPTGRVAARVPNGTALKKFGCDTFKGYDWCEVQDIANPQMRGWAPARYLLDAGPVDDAAPAMATGTTENPQEGQLAVPPNLAARFGEAQPAPADDAEEKSAAIRKAMQDAYGTAPAAEDDDTSLLDDGIEGVEADSDAGSDEATTADVPVPTPRPGEATDAATMVARTEEPASLATGSPAPTGGDIPCARYVGQPMTRCTISVTHKGEGAADVTVTWPDGGTRIINFRDRKPAGSDSADAFRFTREGTLNMIRIGQSERFEITDALSFGK
;
A
#
# COMPACT_ATOMS: atom_id res chain seq x y z
N MET A 1 -43.34 47.82 -32.03
CA MET A 1 -42.44 47.52 -30.89
C MET A 1 -41.81 46.16 -31.17
N ALA A 2 -40.53 46.15 -31.54
CA ALA A 2 -39.75 44.92 -31.71
C ALA A 2 -38.94 44.72 -30.42
N ILE A 3 -39.19 43.63 -29.71
CA ILE A 3 -38.46 43.25 -28.50
C ILE A 3 -37.28 42.38 -28.95
N LEU A 4 -36.07 42.95 -28.91
CA LEU A 4 -34.83 42.18 -29.02
C LEU A 4 -34.66 41.34 -27.76
N ILE A 5 -34.66 40.02 -27.91
CA ILE A 5 -34.22 39.09 -26.87
C ILE A 5 -32.68 39.04 -26.93
N LEU A 6 -32.01 39.67 -25.96
CA LEU A 6 -30.59 39.40 -25.72
C LEU A 6 -30.48 38.05 -24.99
N ALA A 7 -29.95 37.04 -25.68
CA ALA A 7 -29.47 35.83 -25.06
C ALA A 7 -28.18 36.15 -24.27
N GLY A 8 -28.30 36.33 -22.95
CA GLY A 8 -27.17 36.36 -22.06
C GLY A 8 -26.56 34.96 -21.96
N GLN A 9 -25.36 34.79 -22.50
CA GLN A 9 -24.53 33.60 -22.26
C GLN A 9 -24.22 33.55 -20.76
N ALA A 10 -24.59 32.46 -20.10
CA ALA A 10 -24.13 32.17 -18.75
C ALA A 10 -22.60 31.98 -18.78
N PRO A 11 -21.85 32.53 -17.82
CA PRO A 11 -20.45 32.19 -17.69
C PRO A 11 -20.34 30.70 -17.38
N ALA A 12 -19.50 29.98 -18.12
CA ALA A 12 -19.08 28.64 -17.74
C ALA A 12 -18.55 28.72 -16.31
N ALA A 13 -19.14 27.97 -15.38
CA ALA A 13 -18.58 27.81 -14.06
C ALA A 13 -17.16 27.27 -14.26
N ALA A 14 -16.16 28.05 -13.85
CA ALA A 14 -14.78 27.62 -13.87
C ALA A 14 -14.71 26.32 -13.09
N GLU A 15 -14.42 25.21 -13.79
CA GLU A 15 -14.16 23.94 -13.13
C GLU A 15 -13.03 24.18 -12.12
N PRO A 16 -13.15 23.67 -10.87
CA PRO A 16 -12.07 23.78 -9.91
C PRO A 16 -10.82 23.24 -10.58
N GLN A 17 -9.80 24.09 -10.72
CA GLN A 17 -8.59 23.78 -11.46
C GLN A 17 -8.01 22.50 -10.88
N ALA A 18 -8.23 21.38 -11.57
CA ALA A 18 -7.78 20.09 -11.10
C ALA A 18 -6.27 20.04 -11.35
N SER A 19 -5.48 20.08 -10.28
CA SER A 19 -4.04 19.84 -10.40
C SER A 19 -3.78 18.34 -10.52
N MET A 20 -2.64 17.94 -11.07
CA MET A 20 -2.26 16.53 -11.07
C MET A 20 -1.56 16.18 -9.76
N ALA A 21 -1.78 14.97 -9.28
CA ALA A 21 -1.05 14.42 -8.15
C ALA A 21 -0.71 12.95 -8.39
N VAL A 22 0.37 12.48 -7.76
CA VAL A 22 0.77 11.06 -7.80
C VAL A 22 0.74 10.51 -6.39
N VAL A 23 0.18 9.30 -6.22
CA VAL A 23 0.18 8.61 -4.93
C VAL A 23 1.60 8.18 -4.57
N GLN A 24 2.09 8.60 -3.41
CA GLN A 24 3.43 8.29 -2.91
C GLN A 24 3.44 8.02 -1.40
N GLY A 25 4.50 7.35 -0.91
CA GLY A 25 4.73 7.15 0.53
C GLY A 25 3.96 5.99 1.17
N LEU A 26 3.42 5.07 0.36
CA LEU A 26 2.91 3.79 0.83
C LEU A 26 4.05 2.75 0.90
N ALA A 27 3.88 1.73 1.73
CA ALA A 27 4.79 0.59 1.72
C ALA A 27 4.59 -0.29 0.48
N GLU A 28 5.52 -1.20 0.24
CA GLU A 28 5.44 -2.13 -0.89
C GLU A 28 4.21 -3.05 -0.77
N GLY A 29 3.41 -3.11 -1.83
CA GLY A 29 2.15 -3.88 -1.85
C GLY A 29 0.96 -3.21 -1.14
N ASP A 30 1.15 -2.05 -0.49
CA ASP A 30 0.07 -1.33 0.17
C ASP A 30 -0.78 -0.50 -0.80
N MET A 31 -2.03 -0.26 -0.38
CA MET A 31 -3.03 0.52 -1.12
C MET A 31 -3.52 1.72 -0.31
N LEU A 32 -3.61 2.88 -0.94
CA LEU A 32 -4.20 4.08 -0.36
C LEU A 32 -5.73 4.01 -0.47
N ASN A 33 -6.42 4.21 0.66
CA ASN A 33 -7.88 4.29 0.67
C ASN A 33 -8.33 5.68 0.22
N LEU A 34 -9.15 5.73 -0.83
CA LEU A 34 -9.96 6.90 -1.18
C LEU A 34 -11.30 6.81 -0.45
N ARG A 35 -11.72 7.86 0.24
CA ARG A 35 -12.89 7.84 1.14
C ARG A 35 -14.02 8.72 0.62
N ALA A 36 -15.25 8.40 1.03
CA ALA A 36 -16.42 9.18 0.65
C ALA A 36 -16.45 10.59 1.28
N SER A 37 -15.63 10.85 2.31
CA SER A 37 -15.51 12.16 2.96
C SER A 37 -14.07 12.44 3.38
N ALA A 38 -13.75 13.73 3.59
CA ALA A 38 -12.48 14.26 4.08
C ALA A 38 -12.18 13.83 5.54
N SER A 39 -12.13 12.53 5.82
CA SER A 39 -11.99 12.01 7.18
C SER A 39 -11.50 10.56 7.19
N PRO A 40 -10.70 10.15 8.21
CA PRO A 40 -10.36 8.75 8.45
C PRO A 40 -11.55 7.82 8.65
N THR A 41 -12.66 8.35 9.17
CA THR A 41 -13.85 7.55 9.49
C THR A 41 -14.82 7.50 8.32
N GLY A 42 -14.55 8.21 7.23
CA GLY A 42 -15.32 8.11 5.99
C GLY A 42 -15.25 6.70 5.42
N ARG A 43 -16.37 6.22 4.85
CA ARG A 43 -16.42 4.92 4.14
C ARG A 43 -15.36 4.90 3.04
N VAL A 44 -14.66 3.78 2.87
CA VAL A 44 -13.73 3.59 1.75
C VAL A 44 -14.55 3.43 0.47
N ALA A 45 -14.32 4.33 -0.50
CA ALA A 45 -14.95 4.35 -1.81
C ALA A 45 -14.12 3.60 -2.85
N ALA A 46 -12.79 3.72 -2.78
CA ALA A 46 -11.86 3.03 -3.66
C ALA A 46 -10.50 2.82 -2.99
N ARG A 47 -9.64 2.03 -3.64
CA ARG A 47 -8.26 1.79 -3.21
C ARG A 47 -7.33 1.90 -4.40
N VAL A 48 -6.23 2.63 -4.24
CA VAL A 48 -5.27 2.89 -5.32
C VAL A 48 -3.84 2.57 -4.87
N PRO A 49 -3.00 1.98 -5.73
CA PRO A 49 -1.62 1.66 -5.38
C PRO A 49 -0.71 2.91 -5.43
N ASN A 50 0.52 2.72 -4.95
CA ASN A 50 1.60 3.69 -5.12
C ASN A 50 1.87 3.96 -6.62
N GLY A 51 2.15 5.20 -6.99
CA GLY A 51 2.39 5.62 -8.38
C GLY A 51 1.14 5.95 -9.19
N THR A 52 -0.06 5.77 -8.64
CA THR A 52 -1.31 6.13 -9.32
C THR A 52 -1.38 7.63 -9.59
N ALA A 53 -1.65 8.02 -10.83
CA ALA A 53 -1.84 9.41 -11.22
C ALA A 53 -3.32 9.82 -11.04
N LEU A 54 -3.54 10.89 -10.29
CA LEU A 54 -4.85 11.37 -9.85
C LEU A 54 -5.05 12.83 -10.26
N LYS A 55 -6.28 13.18 -10.65
CA LYS A 55 -6.75 14.58 -10.67
C LYS A 55 -7.09 14.99 -9.25
N LYS A 56 -6.55 16.10 -8.77
CA LYS A 56 -6.76 16.68 -7.44
C LYS A 56 -7.57 17.98 -7.57
N PHE A 57 -8.75 18.03 -6.98
CA PHE A 57 -9.69 19.15 -7.18
C PHE A 57 -9.59 20.23 -6.09
N GLY A 58 -9.46 19.82 -4.83
CA GLY A 58 -9.43 20.71 -3.69
C GLY A 58 -9.14 19.95 -2.40
N CYS A 59 -8.73 20.66 -1.35
CA CYS A 59 -8.42 20.06 -0.06
C CYS A 59 -9.20 20.71 1.08
N ASP A 60 -9.69 19.87 1.98
CA ASP A 60 -10.33 20.23 3.24
C ASP A 60 -9.48 19.76 4.42
N THR A 61 -9.54 20.50 5.52
CA THR A 61 -8.82 20.14 6.74
C THR A 61 -9.76 19.46 7.75
N PHE A 62 -9.37 18.26 8.21
CA PHE A 62 -10.06 17.53 9.27
C PHE A 62 -9.14 17.30 10.46
N LYS A 63 -9.48 17.91 11.60
CA LYS A 63 -8.72 17.81 12.87
C LYS A 63 -7.21 18.08 12.71
N GLY A 64 -6.86 19.04 11.86
CA GLY A 64 -5.48 19.46 11.59
C GLY A 64 -4.76 18.65 10.51
N TYR A 65 -5.43 17.74 9.81
CA TYR A 65 -4.88 17.01 8.67
C TYR A 65 -5.59 17.41 7.38
N ASP A 66 -4.83 17.63 6.32
CA ASP A 66 -5.38 17.95 5.01
C ASP A 66 -5.78 16.70 4.25
N TRP A 67 -6.96 16.76 3.66
CA TRP A 67 -7.57 15.74 2.83
C TRP A 67 -7.93 16.37 1.51
N CYS A 68 -7.51 15.77 0.41
CA CYS A 68 -7.82 16.28 -0.91
C CYS A 68 -8.77 15.35 -1.64
N GLU A 69 -9.75 15.94 -2.30
CA GLU A 69 -10.60 15.22 -3.22
C GLU A 69 -9.81 14.91 -4.49
N VAL A 70 -9.82 13.63 -4.86
CA VAL A 70 -9.05 13.07 -5.95
C VAL A 70 -9.89 12.11 -6.79
N GLN A 71 -9.52 11.99 -8.06
CA GLN A 71 -10.10 11.04 -9.01
C GLN A 71 -9.00 10.39 -9.85
N ASP A 72 -9.07 9.09 -10.03
CA ASP A 72 -8.16 8.37 -10.94
C ASP A 72 -8.39 8.80 -12.39
N ILE A 73 -7.28 9.11 -13.08
CA ILE A 73 -7.28 9.52 -14.49
C ILE A 73 -7.65 8.34 -15.40
N ALA A 74 -7.20 7.13 -15.06
CA ALA A 74 -7.47 5.91 -15.84
C ALA A 74 -8.89 5.37 -15.57
N ASN A 75 -9.43 5.60 -14.37
CA ASN A 75 -10.78 5.17 -14.01
C ASN A 75 -11.54 6.28 -13.25
N PRO A 76 -12.34 7.10 -13.94
CA PRO A 76 -13.08 8.20 -13.32
C PRO A 76 -14.08 7.77 -12.23
N GLN A 77 -14.45 6.50 -12.13
CA GLN A 77 -15.30 5.99 -11.04
C GLN A 77 -14.54 5.89 -9.71
N MET A 78 -13.21 5.79 -9.74
CA MET A 78 -12.37 5.79 -8.53
C MET A 78 -12.13 7.23 -8.08
N ARG A 79 -13.14 7.79 -7.41
CA ARG A 79 -13.12 9.14 -6.82
C ARG A 79 -13.32 9.07 -5.30
N GLY A 80 -12.68 9.99 -4.59
CA GLY A 80 -12.89 10.17 -3.16
C GLY A 80 -11.86 11.09 -2.55
N TRP A 81 -11.80 11.10 -1.22
CA TRP A 81 -10.90 11.91 -0.42
C TRP A 81 -9.71 11.08 0.05
N ALA A 82 -8.51 11.61 -0.13
CA ALA A 82 -7.27 11.03 0.35
C ALA A 82 -6.48 12.02 1.20
N PRO A 83 -5.69 11.58 2.19
CA PRO A 83 -4.81 12.48 2.94
C PRO A 83 -3.79 13.13 2.01
N ALA A 84 -3.67 14.46 2.06
CA ALA A 84 -2.81 15.26 1.17
C ALA A 84 -1.35 14.82 1.19
N ARG A 85 -0.87 14.33 2.34
CA ARG A 85 0.50 13.86 2.53
C ARG A 85 0.91 12.62 1.72
N TYR A 86 -0.05 11.89 1.15
CA TYR A 86 0.23 10.80 0.20
C TYR A 86 0.12 11.25 -1.26
N LEU A 87 -0.13 12.54 -1.50
CA LEU A 87 -0.33 13.10 -2.81
C LEU A 87 0.84 14.03 -3.10
N LEU A 88 1.71 13.63 -4.02
CA LEU A 88 2.74 14.51 -4.54
C LEU A 88 2.14 15.34 -5.67
N ASP A 89 2.09 16.66 -5.51
CA ASP A 89 1.61 17.58 -6.53
C ASP A 89 2.53 17.54 -7.76
N ALA A 90 1.95 17.22 -8.91
CA ALA A 90 2.59 17.18 -10.22
C ALA A 90 2.17 18.41 -11.05
N GLY A 91 2.23 19.60 -10.46
CA GLY A 91 1.92 20.88 -11.12
C GLY A 91 0.51 21.01 -11.73
N PRO A 92 0.16 22.18 -12.27
CA PRO A 92 -0.99 22.33 -13.14
C PRO A 92 -0.72 21.65 -14.48
N VAL A 93 -1.69 20.90 -15.00
CA VAL A 93 -1.68 20.54 -16.42
C VAL A 93 -2.14 21.75 -17.21
N ASP A 94 -1.17 22.52 -17.72
CA ASP A 94 -1.48 23.50 -18.74
C ASP A 94 -1.80 22.73 -20.03
N ASP A 95 -3.08 22.64 -20.40
CA ASP A 95 -3.54 22.18 -21.73
C ASP A 95 -3.21 23.25 -22.81
N ALA A 96 -1.96 23.71 -22.88
CA ALA A 96 -1.50 24.64 -23.90
C ALA A 96 -0.02 24.43 -24.27
N ALA A 97 0.21 23.87 -25.45
CA ALA A 97 1.50 23.97 -26.16
C ALA A 97 1.77 25.44 -26.59
N PRO A 98 3.03 25.83 -26.84
CA PRO A 98 3.62 27.05 -26.26
C PRO A 98 3.39 28.32 -27.09
N ALA A 99 3.17 29.45 -26.39
CA ALA A 99 3.24 30.77 -26.97
C ALA A 99 4.42 31.56 -26.38
N MET A 100 5.41 31.75 -27.25
CA MET A 100 6.54 32.68 -27.25
C MET A 100 6.53 33.79 -26.19
N ALA A 101 7.59 33.83 -25.38
CA ALA A 101 8.07 35.06 -24.75
C ALA A 101 9.31 35.56 -25.51
N THR A 102 9.13 36.59 -26.33
CA THR A 102 10.23 37.46 -26.77
C THR A 102 10.55 38.46 -25.67
N GLY A 103 11.76 38.36 -25.12
CA GLY A 103 12.31 39.28 -24.12
C GLY A 103 13.80 39.05 -23.89
N THR A 104 14.62 39.44 -24.85
CA THR A 104 16.06 39.79 -24.75
C THR A 104 16.26 40.73 -23.55
N THR A 105 17.27 40.71 -22.68
CA THR A 105 18.56 40.01 -22.53
C THR A 105 19.05 40.37 -21.12
N GLU A 106 19.59 39.42 -20.36
CA GLU A 106 20.88 39.52 -19.63
C GLU A 106 21.02 38.29 -18.70
N ASN A 107 21.80 37.33 -19.19
CA ASN A 107 22.38 36.24 -18.41
C ASN A 107 23.65 36.81 -17.73
N PRO A 108 23.91 36.49 -16.46
CA PRO A 108 24.87 35.40 -16.26
C PRO A 108 24.49 34.49 -15.08
N GLN A 109 24.19 33.24 -15.39
CA GLN A 109 24.89 32.02 -14.96
C GLN A 109 23.88 30.87 -14.82
N GLU A 110 23.44 30.34 -15.97
CA GLU A 110 22.89 29.00 -16.05
C GLU A 110 23.99 27.99 -15.71
N GLY A 111 23.81 27.28 -14.59
CA GLY A 111 24.51 26.05 -14.32
C GLY A 111 24.04 24.98 -15.30
N GLN A 112 24.59 25.00 -16.51
CA GLN A 112 24.57 23.85 -17.40
C GLN A 112 25.20 22.71 -16.61
N LEU A 113 24.42 21.70 -16.21
CA LEU A 113 24.98 20.41 -15.87
C LEU A 113 25.68 19.90 -17.14
N ALA A 114 26.99 20.17 -17.23
CA ALA A 114 27.84 19.53 -18.19
C ALA A 114 27.80 18.04 -17.89
N VAL A 115 27.10 17.29 -18.74
CA VAL A 115 27.23 15.84 -18.79
C VAL A 115 28.72 15.58 -18.99
N PRO A 116 29.40 14.89 -18.05
CA PRO A 116 30.83 14.66 -18.19
C PRO A 116 31.07 13.87 -19.49
N PRO A 117 32.08 14.26 -20.31
CA PRO A 117 32.26 13.75 -21.69
C PRO A 117 32.64 12.26 -21.78
N ASN A 118 32.54 11.51 -20.69
CA ASN A 118 33.04 10.15 -20.57
C ASN A 118 32.01 9.19 -19.95
N LEU A 119 30.72 9.32 -20.29
CA LEU A 119 29.74 8.27 -19.97
C LEU A 119 30.09 6.93 -20.65
N ALA A 120 30.54 6.97 -21.91
CA ALA A 120 30.95 5.78 -22.67
C ALA A 120 32.15 5.06 -22.02
N ALA A 121 33.13 5.81 -21.49
CA ALA A 121 34.29 5.24 -20.81
C ALA A 121 33.95 4.59 -19.45
N ARG A 122 32.80 4.93 -18.85
CA ARG A 122 32.39 4.42 -17.54
C ARG A 122 31.43 3.23 -17.59
N PHE A 123 30.66 3.11 -18.68
CA PHE A 123 29.68 2.04 -18.84
C PHE A 123 30.10 0.93 -19.80
N GLY A 124 31.23 1.08 -20.50
CA GLY A 124 31.63 0.15 -21.54
C GLY A 124 30.72 0.29 -22.76
N GLU A 125 31.30 0.29 -23.95
CA GLU A 125 30.50 0.29 -25.18
C GLU A 125 29.73 -1.03 -25.22
N ALA A 126 28.40 -0.95 -25.07
CA ALA A 126 27.54 -2.09 -25.33
C ALA A 126 27.65 -2.41 -26.82
N GLN A 127 28.41 -3.45 -27.14
CA GLN A 127 28.49 -4.00 -28.48
C GLN A 127 27.05 -4.27 -28.96
N PRO A 128 26.60 -3.66 -30.07
CA PRO A 128 25.31 -4.02 -30.64
C PRO A 128 25.36 -5.51 -30.96
N ALA A 129 24.50 -6.30 -30.33
CA ALA A 129 24.30 -7.69 -30.73
C ALA A 129 23.87 -7.68 -32.21
N PRO A 130 24.36 -8.61 -33.05
CA PRO A 130 23.89 -8.72 -34.42
C PRO A 130 22.37 -8.87 -34.42
N ALA A 131 21.71 -8.11 -35.29
CA ALA A 131 20.25 -7.94 -35.32
C ALA A 131 19.47 -9.26 -35.43
N ASP A 132 20.13 -10.32 -35.89
CA ASP A 132 19.54 -11.63 -36.11
C ASP A 132 19.18 -12.35 -34.78
N ASP A 133 19.88 -12.07 -33.66
CA ASP A 133 19.64 -12.74 -32.38
C ASP A 133 18.53 -12.09 -31.52
N ALA A 134 18.23 -10.82 -31.76
CA ALA A 134 17.28 -10.04 -30.96
C ALA A 134 15.82 -10.32 -31.36
N GLU A 135 15.57 -10.56 -32.65
CA GLU A 135 14.24 -10.83 -33.18
C GLU A 135 13.77 -12.26 -32.84
N GLU A 136 14.70 -13.23 -32.88
CA GLU A 136 14.41 -14.62 -32.52
C GLU A 136 14.13 -14.79 -31.01
N LYS A 137 14.92 -14.12 -30.16
CA LYS A 137 14.70 -14.13 -28.69
C LYS A 137 13.40 -13.45 -28.29
N SER A 138 13.04 -12.35 -28.96
CA SER A 138 11.78 -11.65 -28.66
C SER A 138 10.55 -12.42 -29.14
N ALA A 139 10.66 -13.21 -30.22
CA ALA A 139 9.63 -14.17 -30.63
C ALA A 139 9.47 -15.32 -29.64
N ALA A 140 10.58 -15.88 -29.13
CA ALA A 140 10.56 -16.95 -28.13
C ALA A 140 9.93 -16.50 -26.80
N ILE A 141 10.26 -15.30 -26.33
CA ILE A 141 9.68 -14.73 -25.09
C ILE A 141 8.17 -14.51 -25.25
N ARG A 142 7.71 -13.99 -26.40
CA ARG A 142 6.29 -13.76 -26.66
C ARG A 142 5.51 -15.07 -26.73
N LYS A 143 6.08 -16.11 -27.34
CA LYS A 143 5.48 -17.45 -27.42
C LYS A 143 5.37 -18.10 -26.03
N ALA A 144 6.43 -18.04 -25.22
CA ALA A 144 6.40 -18.54 -23.85
C ALA A 144 5.33 -17.85 -23.00
N MET A 145 5.12 -16.55 -23.21
CA MET A 145 4.07 -15.78 -22.54
C MET A 145 2.67 -16.20 -23.01
N GLN A 146 2.49 -16.48 -24.30
CA GLN A 146 1.21 -16.97 -24.83
C GLN A 146 0.88 -18.39 -24.36
N ASP A 147 1.86 -19.29 -24.29
CA ASP A 147 1.65 -20.66 -23.79
C ASP A 147 1.30 -20.67 -22.29
N ALA A 148 1.91 -19.78 -21.51
CA ALA A 148 1.61 -19.62 -20.08
C ALA A 148 0.19 -19.07 -19.83
N TYR A 149 -0.31 -18.18 -20.70
CA TYR A 149 -1.64 -17.58 -20.56
C TYR A 149 -2.74 -18.29 -21.37
N GLY A 150 -2.38 -19.16 -22.32
CA GLY A 150 -3.31 -19.86 -23.21
C GLY A 150 -3.92 -21.13 -22.63
N THR A 151 -3.52 -21.54 -21.42
CA THR A 151 -4.06 -22.76 -20.77
C THR A 151 -5.14 -22.38 -19.75
N ALA A 152 -6.22 -21.77 -20.22
CA ALA A 152 -7.49 -21.74 -19.50
C ALA A 152 -8.45 -22.68 -20.23
N PRO A 153 -8.89 -23.80 -19.64
CA PRO A 153 -9.94 -24.60 -20.26
C PRO A 153 -11.21 -23.75 -20.31
N ALA A 154 -11.76 -23.59 -21.51
CA ALA A 154 -13.12 -23.10 -21.68
C ALA A 154 -14.04 -24.05 -20.91
N ALA A 155 -14.73 -23.52 -19.90
CA ALA A 155 -15.92 -24.18 -19.38
C ALA A 155 -16.92 -24.21 -20.54
N GLU A 156 -17.19 -25.41 -21.03
CA GLU A 156 -18.29 -25.66 -21.95
C GLU A 156 -19.58 -25.34 -21.19
N ASP A 157 -20.27 -24.28 -21.63
CA ASP A 157 -21.64 -23.99 -21.24
C ASP A 157 -22.52 -25.14 -21.75
N ASP A 158 -22.89 -26.06 -20.85
CA ASP A 158 -23.94 -27.04 -21.11
C ASP A 158 -25.29 -26.39 -20.73
N ASP A 159 -25.92 -25.83 -21.77
CA ASP A 159 -27.31 -25.39 -21.78
C ASP A 159 -28.23 -26.62 -21.76
N THR A 160 -28.83 -26.89 -20.60
CA THR A 160 -30.12 -27.59 -20.57
C THR A 160 -31.09 -26.84 -19.67
N SER A 161 -32.21 -26.51 -20.30
CA SER A 161 -33.28 -25.68 -19.77
C SER A 161 -34.48 -26.55 -19.34
N LEU A 162 -35.27 -25.96 -18.43
CA LEU A 162 -36.68 -26.27 -18.06
C LEU A 162 -36.85 -27.46 -17.09
N LEU A 163 -37.56 -27.35 -15.96
CA LEU A 163 -38.94 -26.85 -15.72
C LEU A 163 -39.02 -26.27 -14.29
N ASP A 164 -39.56 -25.08 -14.05
CA ASP A 164 -40.98 -24.77 -13.75
C ASP A 164 -41.63 -25.69 -12.70
N ASP A 165 -41.80 -25.17 -11.49
CA ASP A 165 -43.09 -25.09 -10.79
C ASP A 165 -42.89 -24.34 -9.47
N GLY A 166 -43.58 -23.21 -9.31
CA GLY A 166 -43.61 -22.46 -8.05
C GLY A 166 -44.68 -22.98 -7.12
N ILE A 167 -44.48 -22.87 -5.79
CA ILE A 167 -45.56 -22.74 -4.80
C ILE A 167 -45.13 -21.79 -3.67
N GLU A 168 -46.14 -21.05 -3.24
CA GLU A 168 -46.31 -19.99 -2.25
C GLU A 168 -45.65 -20.17 -0.88
N GLY A 169 -45.51 -19.04 -0.19
CA GLY A 169 -45.09 -18.97 1.20
C GLY A 169 -46.13 -19.48 2.18
N VAL A 170 -45.65 -19.88 3.37
CA VAL A 170 -46.45 -19.97 4.59
C VAL A 170 -45.57 -19.58 5.77
N GLU A 171 -46.20 -18.88 6.71
CA GLU A 171 -45.60 -18.24 7.87
C GLU A 171 -45.07 -19.20 8.95
N ALA A 172 -44.36 -18.58 9.89
CA ALA A 172 -43.82 -19.14 11.11
C ALA A 172 -44.85 -19.87 11.97
N ASP A 173 -44.42 -20.97 12.59
CA ASP A 173 -44.76 -21.23 13.98
C ASP A 173 -43.67 -22.05 14.68
N SER A 174 -43.52 -21.74 15.96
CA SER A 174 -42.59 -22.32 16.93
C SER A 174 -43.03 -23.71 17.40
N ASP A 175 -42.08 -24.64 17.61
CA ASP A 175 -41.89 -25.30 18.92
C ASP A 175 -40.59 -26.12 18.96
N ALA A 176 -40.10 -26.31 20.19
CA ALA A 176 -38.87 -26.99 20.55
C ALA A 176 -38.96 -28.52 20.41
N GLY A 177 -37.80 -29.15 20.15
CA GLY A 177 -37.65 -30.61 20.21
C GLY A 177 -36.22 -31.03 19.94
N SER A 178 -35.56 -31.50 20.99
CA SER A 178 -34.22 -32.07 21.08
C SER A 178 -33.96 -33.17 20.04
N ASP A 179 -32.75 -33.19 19.46
CA ASP A 179 -31.76 -34.26 19.64
C ASP A 179 -30.68 -34.27 18.51
N GLU A 180 -29.45 -34.52 18.95
CA GLU A 180 -28.30 -35.04 18.20
C GLU A 180 -27.82 -34.32 16.93
N ALA A 181 -26.95 -33.32 17.15
CA ALA A 181 -25.98 -32.91 16.13
C ALA A 181 -24.92 -34.01 15.97
N THR A 182 -25.09 -34.83 14.93
CA THR A 182 -24.03 -35.65 14.37
C THR A 182 -22.89 -34.74 13.94
N THR A 183 -21.73 -34.90 14.57
CA THR A 183 -20.46 -34.31 14.15
C THR A 183 -20.14 -34.77 12.73
N ALA A 184 -20.25 -33.85 11.77
CA ALA A 184 -19.63 -33.99 10.46
C ALA A 184 -18.11 -33.91 10.65
N ASP A 185 -17.46 -35.06 10.57
CA ASP A 185 -16.01 -35.24 10.58
C ASP A 185 -15.41 -34.46 9.39
N VAL A 186 -14.65 -33.39 9.69
CA VAL A 186 -13.89 -32.64 8.69
C VAL A 186 -12.65 -33.48 8.35
N PRO A 187 -12.43 -33.91 7.09
CA PRO A 187 -11.27 -34.70 6.75
C PRO A 187 -9.98 -33.89 6.93
N VAL A 188 -9.17 -34.29 7.91
CA VAL A 188 -7.81 -33.79 8.12
C VAL A 188 -6.93 -34.27 6.96
N PRO A 189 -6.15 -33.40 6.29
CA PRO A 189 -5.23 -33.84 5.25
C PRO A 189 -4.10 -34.67 5.86
N THR A 190 -3.99 -35.91 5.42
CA THR A 190 -2.94 -36.86 5.82
C THR A 190 -1.57 -36.37 5.35
N PRO A 191 -0.53 -36.35 6.20
CA PRO A 191 0.82 -36.01 5.77
C PRO A 191 1.39 -37.09 4.83
N ARG A 192 2.07 -36.63 3.77
CA ARG A 192 2.79 -37.48 2.80
C ARG A 192 3.90 -38.27 3.53
N PRO A 193 4.01 -39.60 3.32
CA PRO A 193 5.10 -40.39 3.89
C PRO A 193 6.46 -39.93 3.35
N GLY A 194 7.41 -39.74 4.26
CA GLY A 194 8.80 -39.39 3.96
C GLY A 194 9.58 -40.61 3.46
N GLU A 195 10.32 -40.41 2.38
CA GLU A 195 11.30 -41.36 1.87
C GLU A 195 12.61 -41.18 2.64
N ALA A 196 13.05 -42.23 3.32
CA ALA A 196 14.32 -42.29 4.00
C ALA A 196 15.44 -42.51 2.98
N THR A 197 16.46 -41.64 3.00
CA THR A 197 17.80 -42.01 2.55
C THR A 197 18.82 -41.57 3.59
N ASP A 198 19.72 -42.50 3.86
CA ASP A 198 20.66 -42.54 4.96
C ASP A 198 21.95 -41.76 4.67
N ALA A 199 22.64 -41.40 5.75
CA ALA A 199 24.08 -41.15 5.87
C ALA A 199 24.75 -39.95 5.16
N ALA A 200 25.07 -38.96 6.00
CA ALA A 200 26.38 -38.35 6.21
C ALA A 200 27.27 -37.98 5.00
N THR A 201 27.48 -36.68 4.80
CA THR A 201 28.79 -36.09 4.43
C THR A 201 28.86 -34.65 4.95
N MET A 202 29.78 -34.42 5.90
CA MET A 202 30.23 -33.10 6.31
C MET A 202 31.26 -32.54 5.29
N VAL A 203 31.71 -31.31 5.55
CA VAL A 203 32.69 -30.44 4.82
C VAL A 203 32.13 -29.76 3.56
N ALA A 204 32.20 -28.45 3.36
CA ALA A 204 32.98 -27.40 3.98
C ALA A 204 32.26 -26.04 3.89
N ARG A 205 32.42 -25.24 4.95
CA ARG A 205 32.05 -23.82 5.02
C ARG A 205 33.07 -23.03 4.20
N THR A 206 32.66 -22.49 3.07
CA THR A 206 33.44 -21.47 2.38
C THR A 206 33.28 -20.16 3.15
N GLU A 207 34.40 -19.73 3.73
CA GLU A 207 34.61 -18.38 4.25
C GLU A 207 34.54 -17.39 3.08
N GLU A 208 33.71 -16.36 3.20
CA GLU A 208 33.72 -15.20 2.30
C GLU A 208 33.82 -13.94 3.18
N PRO A 209 34.63 -12.93 2.78
CA PRO A 209 35.46 -12.17 3.71
C PRO A 209 34.71 -11.04 4.42
N ALA A 210 35.20 -10.72 5.61
CA ALA A 210 34.80 -9.57 6.40
C ALA A 210 34.97 -8.26 5.58
N SER A 211 33.86 -7.73 5.10
CA SER A 211 33.76 -6.34 4.70
C SER A 211 33.62 -5.50 5.97
N LEU A 212 34.56 -4.58 6.18
CA LEU A 212 34.57 -3.59 7.23
C LEU A 212 33.37 -2.65 7.06
N ALA A 213 32.24 -3.02 7.64
CA ALA A 213 31.17 -2.09 7.95
C ALA A 213 31.38 -1.59 9.39
N THR A 214 31.73 -0.31 9.53
CA THR A 214 31.49 0.43 10.77
C THR A 214 29.97 0.61 10.91
N GLY A 215 29.29 -0.50 11.22
CA GLY A 215 27.85 -0.54 11.45
C GLY A 215 27.58 -0.37 12.93
N SER A 216 26.86 0.69 13.28
CA SER A 216 26.06 0.69 14.51
C SER A 216 25.26 -0.62 14.55
N PRO A 217 25.18 -1.34 15.67
CA PRO A 217 24.52 -2.65 15.71
C PRO A 217 23.10 -2.50 15.15
N ALA A 218 22.80 -3.27 14.09
CA ALA A 218 21.42 -3.38 13.61
C ALA A 218 20.58 -3.80 14.82
N PRO A 219 19.46 -3.12 15.12
CA PRO A 219 18.60 -3.57 16.19
C PRO A 219 18.17 -5.01 15.87
N THR A 220 18.50 -5.95 16.74
CA THR A 220 17.98 -7.32 16.70
C THR A 220 16.50 -7.26 17.01
N GLY A 221 15.75 -6.85 16.00
CA GLY A 221 14.40 -6.33 16.10
C GLY A 221 13.46 -7.09 15.20
N GLY A 222 12.22 -7.27 15.65
CA GLY A 222 11.15 -7.78 14.80
C GLY A 222 10.52 -6.66 13.97
N ASP A 223 9.54 -7.02 13.15
CA ASP A 223 8.67 -6.06 12.48
C ASP A 223 7.23 -6.21 12.96
N ILE A 224 6.53 -5.09 13.12
CA ILE A 224 5.11 -5.05 13.50
C ILE A 224 4.27 -4.34 12.44
N PRO A 225 2.96 -4.65 12.32
CA PRO A 225 2.02 -3.77 11.66
C PRO A 225 1.90 -2.46 12.44
N CYS A 226 2.01 -1.33 11.73
CA CYS A 226 1.89 0.01 12.30
C CYS A 226 1.28 0.99 11.30
N ALA A 227 0.70 2.07 11.80
CA ALA A 227 0.33 3.24 11.01
C ALA A 227 0.62 4.48 11.85
N ARG A 228 1.25 5.50 11.25
CA ARG A 228 1.53 6.76 11.95
C ARG A 228 0.46 7.80 11.69
N TYR A 229 -0.15 7.73 10.51
CA TYR A 229 -0.98 8.80 10.00
C TYR A 229 -2.42 8.38 9.78
N VAL A 230 -3.28 9.39 9.84
CA VAL A 230 -4.71 9.24 9.69
C VAL A 230 -5.02 8.61 8.32
N GLY A 231 -5.78 7.52 8.32
CA GLY A 231 -6.22 6.84 7.09
C GLY A 231 -5.16 5.98 6.39
N GLN A 232 -3.92 5.95 6.87
CA GLN A 232 -2.86 5.06 6.34
C GLN A 232 -3.31 3.60 6.42
N PRO A 233 -2.98 2.74 5.44
CA PRO A 233 -2.97 1.30 5.64
C PRO A 233 -1.99 0.90 6.76
N MET A 234 -1.98 -0.36 7.20
CA MET A 234 -0.96 -0.81 8.15
C MET A 234 0.29 -1.18 7.35
N THR A 235 1.38 -0.45 7.57
CA THR A 235 2.70 -0.77 7.03
C THR A 235 3.47 -1.65 8.01
N ARG A 236 4.63 -2.16 7.60
CA ARG A 236 5.63 -2.74 8.48
C ARG A 236 6.47 -1.64 9.12
N CYS A 237 6.60 -1.68 10.45
CA CYS A 237 7.58 -0.91 11.22
C CYS A 237 8.58 -1.85 11.86
N THR A 238 9.85 -1.48 11.84
CA THR A 238 10.88 -2.19 12.59
C THR A 238 10.77 -1.84 14.07
N ILE A 239 10.97 -2.81 14.95
CA ILE A 239 10.95 -2.60 16.39
C ILE A 239 12.24 -3.06 17.04
N SER A 240 12.63 -2.43 18.13
CA SER A 240 13.67 -2.94 19.03
C SER A 240 13.15 -2.93 20.46
N VAL A 241 13.46 -3.97 21.23
CA VAL A 241 12.93 -4.13 22.58
C VAL A 241 14.03 -4.06 23.62
N THR A 242 13.87 -3.15 24.57
CA THR A 242 14.72 -3.05 25.76
C THR A 242 13.96 -3.57 26.96
N HIS A 243 14.32 -4.77 27.42
CA HIS A 243 13.73 -5.37 28.62
C HIS A 243 14.23 -4.65 29.87
N LYS A 244 13.30 -4.28 30.77
CA LYS A 244 13.59 -3.56 32.03
C LYS A 244 13.45 -4.41 33.29
N GLY A 245 13.21 -5.72 33.14
CA GLY A 245 12.93 -6.64 34.25
C GLY A 245 11.46 -6.59 34.70
N GLU A 246 11.03 -7.56 35.50
CA GLU A 246 9.70 -7.57 36.16
C GLU A 246 8.49 -7.40 35.22
N GLY A 247 8.58 -7.92 33.98
CA GLY A 247 7.51 -7.76 32.99
C GLY A 247 7.39 -6.34 32.42
N ALA A 248 8.38 -5.48 32.67
CA ALA A 248 8.54 -4.19 32.02
C ALA A 248 9.46 -4.28 30.81
N ALA A 249 9.11 -3.56 29.76
CA ALA A 249 9.92 -3.41 28.55
C ALA A 249 9.63 -2.06 27.90
N ASP A 250 10.60 -1.51 27.20
CA ASP A 250 10.39 -0.40 26.28
C ASP A 250 10.51 -0.94 24.85
N VAL A 251 9.46 -0.79 24.07
CA VAL A 251 9.43 -1.14 22.65
C VAL A 251 9.60 0.12 21.83
N THR A 252 10.76 0.27 21.19
CA THR A 252 11.02 1.36 20.25
C THR A 252 10.55 0.92 18.86
N VAL A 253 9.55 1.59 18.32
CA VAL A 253 9.03 1.40 16.97
C VAL A 253 9.69 2.44 16.05
N THR A 254 10.24 1.99 14.94
CA THR A 254 10.86 2.85 13.91
C THR A 254 10.00 2.78 12.65
N TRP A 255 9.50 3.94 12.21
CA TRP A 255 8.73 4.02 10.97
C TRP A 255 9.65 4.02 9.74
N PRO A 256 9.16 3.58 8.58
CA PRO A 256 9.93 3.63 7.33
C PRO A 256 10.40 5.04 6.93
N ASP A 257 9.72 6.09 7.43
CA ASP A 257 10.05 7.50 7.18
C ASP A 257 11.16 8.06 8.08
N GLY A 258 11.71 7.25 9.00
CA GLY A 258 12.87 7.60 9.83
C GLY A 258 12.56 8.21 11.20
N GLY A 259 11.30 8.27 11.65
CA GLY A 259 10.97 8.60 13.03
C GLY A 259 10.96 7.40 13.99
N THR A 260 10.88 7.66 15.30
CA THR A 260 10.69 6.61 16.32
C THR A 260 9.58 6.93 17.32
N ARG A 261 8.95 5.88 17.88
CA ARG A 261 8.01 5.91 19.00
C ARG A 261 8.46 4.95 20.08
N ILE A 262 8.59 5.40 21.32
CA ILE A 262 8.79 4.48 22.45
C ILE A 262 7.44 4.17 23.08
N ILE A 263 7.12 2.89 23.17
CA ILE A 263 5.94 2.36 23.86
C ILE A 263 6.43 1.60 25.09
N ASN A 264 6.04 2.08 26.27
CA ASN A 264 6.45 1.48 27.54
C ASN A 264 5.42 0.46 28.01
N PHE A 265 5.92 -0.72 28.35
CA PHE A 265 5.17 -1.81 28.96
C PHE A 265 5.50 -1.91 30.47
N ARG A 266 4.48 -2.24 31.25
CA ARG A 266 4.54 -2.54 32.69
C ARG A 266 3.59 -3.70 32.98
N ASP A 267 3.91 -4.57 33.92
CA ASP A 267 3.10 -5.75 34.26
C ASP A 267 2.69 -6.58 33.02
N ARG A 268 3.59 -6.68 32.04
CA ARG A 268 3.37 -7.33 30.73
C ARG A 268 2.22 -6.76 29.90
N LYS A 269 1.91 -5.47 30.06
CA LYS A 269 0.85 -4.76 29.33
C LYS A 269 1.35 -3.40 28.83
N PRO A 270 0.80 -2.88 27.72
CA PRO A 270 1.06 -1.51 27.30
C PRO A 270 0.62 -0.53 28.39
N ALA A 271 1.51 0.38 28.79
CA ALA A 271 1.28 1.32 29.88
C ALA A 271 1.33 2.78 29.42
N GLY A 272 1.97 3.09 28.30
CA GLY A 272 2.07 4.45 27.77
C GLY A 272 3.08 4.57 26.64
N SER A 273 3.43 5.82 26.33
CA SER A 273 4.45 6.16 25.33
C SER A 273 5.22 7.41 25.70
N ASP A 274 6.26 7.71 24.91
CA ASP A 274 6.98 8.99 24.92
C ASP A 274 6.20 10.18 24.32
N SER A 275 4.99 9.97 23.77
CA SER A 275 4.07 11.06 23.40
C SER A 275 3.28 11.58 24.60
N ALA A 276 2.95 12.87 24.58
CA ALA A 276 1.96 13.49 25.46
C ALA A 276 0.50 13.19 25.03
N ASP A 277 0.30 12.57 23.87
CA ASP A 277 -1.03 12.23 23.35
C ASP A 277 -1.75 11.16 24.18
N ALA A 278 -3.07 11.10 24.04
CA ALA A 278 -3.89 10.09 24.69
C ALA A 278 -3.47 8.67 24.27
N PHE A 279 -3.16 7.83 25.26
CA PHE A 279 -2.78 6.43 25.08
C PHE A 279 -3.96 5.50 25.36
N ARG A 280 -4.28 4.61 24.42
CA ARG A 280 -5.32 3.59 24.58
C ARG A 280 -4.83 2.27 24.00
N PHE A 281 -5.28 1.16 24.57
CA PHE A 281 -5.04 -0.15 23.97
C PHE A 281 -6.21 -1.10 24.22
N THR A 282 -6.36 -2.05 23.32
CA THR A 282 -7.15 -3.26 23.51
C THR A 282 -6.23 -4.46 23.37
N ARG A 283 -6.61 -5.59 23.95
CA ARG A 283 -5.83 -6.82 23.89
C ARG A 283 -6.71 -7.97 23.45
N GLU A 284 -6.25 -8.68 22.43
CA GLU A 284 -6.90 -9.87 21.86
C GLU A 284 -5.92 -11.03 21.96
N GLY A 285 -6.10 -11.90 22.96
CA GLY A 285 -5.11 -12.93 23.30
C GLY A 285 -3.75 -12.34 23.67
N THR A 286 -2.74 -12.57 22.83
CA THR A 286 -1.37 -12.04 22.99
C THR A 286 -1.10 -10.80 22.14
N LEU A 287 -2.06 -10.37 21.30
CA LEU A 287 -1.94 -9.19 20.45
C LEU A 287 -2.40 -7.94 21.20
N ASN A 288 -1.51 -6.96 21.32
CA ASN A 288 -1.82 -5.66 21.86
C ASN A 288 -2.06 -4.69 20.69
N MET A 289 -3.29 -4.18 20.59
CA MET A 289 -3.68 -3.18 19.60
C MET A 289 -3.65 -1.81 20.27
N ILE A 290 -2.62 -1.05 20.00
CA ILE A 290 -2.30 0.20 20.70
C ILE A 290 -2.64 1.39 19.81
N ARG A 291 -3.25 2.42 20.38
CA ARG A 291 -3.59 3.68 19.73
C ARG A 291 -3.01 4.84 20.53
N ILE A 292 -2.27 5.70 19.85
CA ILE A 292 -1.67 6.90 20.43
C ILE A 292 -2.19 8.11 19.66
N GLY A 293 -2.80 9.04 20.39
CA GLY A 293 -3.42 10.22 19.79
C GLY A 293 -4.52 9.86 18.79
N GLN A 294 -4.54 10.57 17.67
CA GLN A 294 -5.61 10.46 16.67
C GLN A 294 -5.30 9.47 15.55
N SER A 295 -4.03 9.16 15.32
CA SER A 295 -3.57 8.54 14.08
C SER A 295 -2.70 7.32 14.26
N GLU A 296 -1.91 7.27 15.34
CA GLU A 296 -0.92 6.22 15.49
C GLU A 296 -1.57 4.93 15.98
N ARG A 297 -1.23 3.83 15.30
CA ARG A 297 -1.76 2.49 15.56
C ARG A 297 -0.61 1.50 15.48
N PHE A 298 -0.56 0.57 16.43
CA PHE A 298 0.47 -0.44 16.52
C PHE A 298 -0.13 -1.77 16.94
N GLU A 299 0.37 -2.85 16.34
CA GLU A 299 -0.02 -4.23 16.65
C GLU A 299 1.20 -4.98 17.18
N ILE A 300 1.30 -5.13 18.49
CA ILE A 300 2.49 -5.66 19.17
C ILE A 300 2.12 -6.91 19.96
N THR A 301 2.71 -8.05 19.62
CA THR A 301 2.49 -9.29 20.36
C THR A 301 3.33 -9.35 21.63
N ASP A 302 2.85 -10.07 22.64
CA ASP A 302 3.63 -10.30 23.86
C ASP A 302 4.96 -11.02 23.60
N ALA A 303 4.99 -11.90 22.60
CA ALA A 303 6.21 -12.60 22.19
C ALA A 303 7.27 -11.64 21.66
N LEU A 304 6.88 -10.61 20.90
CA LEU A 304 7.79 -9.57 20.47
C LEU A 304 8.26 -8.72 21.65
N SER A 305 7.35 -8.35 22.56
CA SER A 305 7.68 -7.52 23.71
C SER A 305 8.51 -8.22 24.80
N PHE A 306 8.43 -9.56 24.92
CA PHE A 306 8.98 -10.31 26.06
C PHE A 306 9.69 -11.63 25.72
N GLY A 307 9.77 -12.01 24.45
CA GLY A 307 10.49 -13.21 23.98
C GLY A 307 9.89 -14.56 24.39
N LYS A 308 8.58 -14.66 24.63
CA LYS A 308 7.89 -15.90 25.03
C LYS A 308 6.55 -16.09 24.32
#